data_AF-A0A965PCJ6-F1
#
_entry.id   AF-A0A965PCJ6-F1
#
_cell.length_a   1.000
_cell.length_b   1.000
_cell.length_c   1.000
_cell.angle_alpha   90.00
_cell.angle_beta   90.00
_cell.angle_gamma   90.00
#
_symmetry.space_group_name_H-M   'P 1'
#
loop_
_entity.id
_entity.type
_entity.pdbx_description
1 polymer ?
#
loop_
_entity_poly.entity_id
_entity_poly.type
_entity_poly.pdbx_seq_one_letter_code
_entity_poly.pdbx_strand_id
1 'polypeptide(L)'
;MKTCTSCKIKKELSEFNKNKTGADGLQYHCKECRKSRYQKDRENIIIRASDWYHKNKHRKQEYDKQRRMAKKEHLANYEKARSKTPKRKILAMVSLQQRRARQIKSTPKWFDEFDKFVIKEAMSLAAKRKELTGFSWHLDHIVPVRGKTVCGLHWHKNWQVAPADYNKTKGNKFPYPTYFERNV
;
A
#
# COMPACT_ATOMS: atom_id res chain seq x y z
N MET A 1 12.87 52.95 -14.79
CA MET A 1 14.33 52.84 -15.06
C MET A 1 15.13 52.58 -13.78
N LYS A 2 16.05 51.60 -13.80
CA LYS A 2 17.01 51.27 -12.73
C LYS A 2 18.37 50.90 -13.33
N THR A 3 19.46 51.29 -12.69
CA THR A 3 20.83 50.93 -13.13
C THR A 3 21.23 49.57 -12.57
N CYS A 4 21.64 48.66 -13.45
CA CYS A 4 22.21 47.38 -13.03
C CYS A 4 23.61 47.58 -12.45
N THR A 5 23.88 47.11 -11.23
CA THR A 5 25.20 47.26 -10.60
C THR A 5 26.28 46.37 -11.20
N SER A 6 25.91 45.39 -12.04
CA SER A 6 26.85 44.48 -12.70
C SER A 6 27.30 44.99 -14.08
N CYS A 7 26.36 45.30 -14.98
CA CYS A 7 26.70 45.82 -16.32
C CYS A 7 26.70 47.35 -16.42
N LYS A 8 26.30 48.07 -15.35
CA LYS A 8 26.24 49.54 -15.26
C LYS A 8 25.29 50.22 -16.26
N ILE A 9 24.42 49.48 -16.94
CA ILE A 9 23.42 49.99 -17.88
C ILE A 9 22.11 50.34 -17.15
N LYS A 10 21.49 51.49 -17.50
CA LYS A 10 20.11 51.82 -17.12
C LYS A 10 19.14 50.96 -17.93
N LYS A 11 18.34 50.14 -17.25
CA LYS A 11 17.34 49.26 -17.86
C LYS A 11 15.96 49.51 -17.26
N GLU A 12 14.93 49.05 -17.94
CA GLU A 12 13.57 49.10 -17.42
C GLU A 12 13.38 48.24 -16.17
N LEU A 13 12.42 48.59 -15.31
CA LEU A 13 12.19 47.86 -14.05
C LEU A 13 11.78 46.41 -14.29
N SER A 14 11.14 46.13 -15.43
CA SER A 14 10.79 44.78 -15.91
C SER A 14 12.02 43.89 -16.16
N GLU A 15 13.19 44.46 -16.38
CA GLU A 15 14.46 43.75 -16.60
C GLU A 15 15.11 43.27 -15.29
N PHE A 16 14.46 43.49 -14.15
CA PHE A 16 14.93 43.07 -12.83
C PHE A 16 13.94 42.06 -12.22
N ASN A 17 14.46 41.08 -11.49
CA ASN A 17 13.62 40.16 -10.74
C ASN A 17 13.16 40.82 -9.42
N LYS A 18 12.04 40.34 -8.87
CA LYS A 18 11.56 40.79 -7.55
C LYS A 18 12.55 40.41 -6.45
N ASN A 19 12.70 41.28 -5.45
CA ASN A 19 13.47 41.04 -4.24
C ASN A 19 12.70 41.54 -3.02
N LYS A 20 12.22 40.61 -2.17
CA LYS A 20 11.39 40.95 -1.01
C LYS A 20 12.14 41.74 0.08
N THR A 21 13.48 41.71 0.07
CA THR A 21 14.32 42.41 1.05
C THR A 21 14.90 43.72 0.52
N GLY A 22 14.66 44.06 -0.76
CA GLY A 22 15.15 45.30 -1.35
C GLY A 22 14.21 46.47 -1.09
N ALA A 23 14.77 47.67 -0.85
CA ALA A 23 13.99 48.88 -0.57
C ALA A 23 13.00 49.25 -1.69
N ASP A 24 13.36 49.00 -2.95
CA ASP A 24 12.50 49.21 -4.12
C ASP A 24 11.82 47.92 -4.63
N GLY A 25 11.92 46.82 -3.88
CA GLY A 25 11.34 45.53 -4.23
C GLY A 25 12.00 44.81 -5.42
N LEU A 26 13.14 45.30 -5.92
CA LEU A 26 13.81 44.79 -7.13
C LEU A 26 15.26 44.37 -6.86
N GLN A 27 15.74 43.40 -7.64
CA GLN A 27 17.15 43.00 -7.61
C GLN A 27 18.08 44.15 -8.04
N TYR A 28 19.31 44.13 -7.55
CA TYR A 28 20.38 45.08 -7.91
C TYR A 28 21.05 44.75 -9.25
N HIS A 29 20.96 43.49 -9.70
CA HIS A 29 21.43 43.05 -11.01
C HIS A 29 20.24 42.76 -11.93
N CYS A 30 20.37 43.11 -13.21
CA CYS A 30 19.39 42.76 -14.23
C CYS A 30 19.34 41.23 -14.47
N LYS A 31 18.24 40.75 -15.05
CA LYS A 31 17.99 39.33 -15.36
C LYS A 31 19.13 38.69 -16.15
N GLU A 32 19.64 39.40 -17.15
CA GLU A 32 20.73 38.96 -18.01
C GLU A 32 22.05 38.74 -17.23
N CYS A 33 22.47 39.72 -16.43
CA CYS A 33 23.67 39.58 -15.58
C CYS A 33 23.54 38.42 -14.59
N ARG A 34 22.35 38.23 -14.00
CA ARG A 34 22.08 37.07 -13.13
C ARG A 34 22.15 35.75 -13.88
N LYS A 35 21.60 35.68 -15.10
CA LYS A 35 21.66 34.49 -15.96
C LYS A 35 23.10 34.14 -16.32
N SER A 36 23.90 35.12 -16.75
CA SER A 36 25.32 34.91 -17.06
C SER A 36 26.11 34.44 -15.84
N ARG A 37 25.90 35.05 -14.66
CA ARG A 37 26.53 34.61 -13.41
C ARG A 37 26.17 33.16 -13.06
N TYR A 38 24.89 32.80 -13.19
CA TYR A 38 24.43 31.44 -12.94
C TYR A 38 25.07 30.44 -13.91
N GLN A 39 25.17 30.77 -15.20
CA GLN A 39 25.81 29.91 -16.19
C GLN A 39 27.29 29.65 -15.87
N LYS A 40 28.02 30.69 -15.45
CA LYS A 40 29.44 30.57 -15.04
C LYS A 40 29.63 29.71 -13.79
N ASP A 41 28.69 29.76 -12.83
CA ASP A 41 28.79 29.01 -11.57
C ASP A 41 27.98 27.70 -11.58
N ARG A 42 27.39 27.33 -12.73
CA ARG A 42 26.45 26.22 -12.85
C ARG A 42 27.05 24.91 -12.35
N GLU A 43 28.29 24.65 -12.73
CA GLU A 43 28.99 23.42 -12.38
C GLU A 43 29.24 23.31 -10.87
N ASN A 44 29.72 24.38 -10.24
CA ASN A 44 29.90 24.44 -8.79
C ASN A 44 28.58 24.28 -8.03
N ILE A 45 27.48 24.85 -8.55
CA ILE A 45 26.15 24.68 -7.95
C ILE A 45 25.74 23.20 -7.98
N ILE A 46 25.97 22.51 -9.10
CA ILE A 46 25.68 21.08 -9.25
C ILE A 46 26.54 20.26 -8.29
N ILE A 47 27.84 20.53 -8.21
CA ILE A 47 28.77 19.84 -7.30
C ILE A 47 28.32 20.03 -5.85
N ARG A 48 28.06 21.26 -5.42
CA ARG A 48 27.58 21.56 -4.05
C ARG A 48 26.25 20.85 -3.74
N ALA A 49 25.33 20.81 -4.69
CA ALA A 49 24.05 20.12 -4.52
C ALA A 49 24.25 18.60 -4.38
N SER A 50 25.16 18.02 -5.18
CA SER A 50 25.56 16.61 -5.09
C SER A 50 26.20 16.31 -3.73
N ASP A 51 27.20 17.08 -3.32
CA ASP A 51 27.87 16.92 -2.02
C ASP A 51 26.90 17.02 -0.86
N TRP A 52 26.00 18.00 -0.90
CA TRP A 52 24.95 18.16 0.10
C TRP A 52 24.04 16.94 0.13
N TYR A 53 23.61 16.44 -1.03
CA TYR A 53 22.79 15.24 -1.12
C TYR A 53 23.50 14.04 -0.51
N HIS A 54 24.76 13.78 -0.88
CA HIS A 54 25.52 12.64 -0.37
C HIS A 54 25.78 12.74 1.15
N LYS A 55 26.15 13.92 1.65
CA LYS A 55 26.34 14.18 3.09
C LYS A 55 25.05 14.01 3.90
N ASN A 56 23.90 14.31 3.31
CA ASN A 56 22.60 14.30 4.01
C ASN A 56 21.72 13.09 3.68
N LYS A 57 22.17 12.18 2.79
CA LYS A 57 21.40 11.00 2.34
C LYS A 57 20.94 10.15 3.52
N HIS A 58 21.86 9.80 4.41
CA HIS A 58 21.54 8.98 5.59
C HIS A 58 20.55 9.68 6.53
N ARG A 59 20.75 10.97 6.79
CA ARG A 59 19.83 11.78 7.61
C ARG A 59 18.42 11.82 7.03
N LYS A 60 18.30 11.98 5.70
CA LYS A 60 17.03 11.99 4.99
C LYS A 60 16.34 10.62 5.04
N GLN A 61 17.09 9.55 4.82
CA GLN A 61 16.59 8.18 4.89
C GLN A 61 16.07 7.84 6.29
N GLU A 62 16.81 8.20 7.34
CA GLU A 62 16.42 7.97 8.73
C GLU A 62 15.17 8.78 9.10
N TYR A 63 15.12 10.06 8.74
CA TYR A 63 13.90 10.87 8.91
C TYR A 63 12.68 10.25 8.21
N ASP A 64 12.84 9.81 6.96
CA ASP A 64 11.76 9.18 6.20
C ASP A 64 11.34 7.83 6.78
N LYS A 65 12.27 7.09 7.40
CA LYS A 65 12.00 5.85 8.12
C LYS A 65 11.20 6.13 9.40
N GLN A 66 11.64 7.07 10.23
CA GLN A 66 10.94 7.48 11.45
C GLN A 66 9.54 7.98 11.15
N ARG A 67 9.38 8.85 10.15
CA ARG A 67 8.06 9.32 9.70
C ARG A 67 7.15 8.18 9.26
N ARG A 68 7.69 7.19 8.54
CA ARG A 68 6.94 5.99 8.13
C ARG A 68 6.52 5.15 9.34
N MET A 69 7.42 4.95 10.31
CA MET A 69 7.12 4.20 11.54
C MET A 69 6.06 4.90 12.39
N ALA A 70 6.22 6.20 12.64
CA ALA A 70 5.25 7.01 13.39
C ALA A 70 3.87 7.00 12.72
N LYS A 71 3.81 7.12 11.38
CA LYS A 71 2.55 6.99 10.63
C LYS A 71 1.93 5.60 10.80
N LYS A 72 2.73 4.54 10.72
CA LYS A 72 2.27 3.15 10.90
C LYS A 72 1.68 2.96 12.31
N GLU A 73 2.37 3.47 13.33
CA GLU A 73 1.92 3.40 14.72
C GLU A 73 0.63 4.20 14.95
N HIS A 74 0.57 5.43 14.46
CA HIS A 74 -0.64 6.25 14.53
C HIS A 74 -1.84 5.55 13.90
N LEU A 75 -1.68 4.97 12.70
CA LEU A 75 -2.74 4.23 12.01
C LEU A 75 -3.16 2.97 12.79
N ALA A 76 -2.21 2.25 13.39
CA ALA A 76 -2.50 1.07 14.21
C ALA A 76 -3.30 1.46 15.48
N ASN A 77 -2.91 2.54 16.15
CA ASN A 77 -3.61 3.06 17.33
C ASN A 77 -5.01 3.55 16.98
N TYR A 78 -5.15 4.27 15.87
CA TYR A 78 -6.44 4.71 15.35
C TYR A 78 -7.38 3.53 15.06
N GLU A 79 -6.92 2.49 14.35
CA GLU A 79 -7.75 1.32 14.07
C GLU A 79 -8.08 0.54 15.35
N LYS A 80 -7.14 0.46 16.31
CA LYS A 80 -7.40 -0.16 17.63
C LYS A 80 -8.51 0.58 18.38
N ALA A 81 -8.49 1.91 18.42
CA ALA A 81 -9.55 2.72 19.02
C ALA A 81 -10.87 2.54 18.28
N ARG A 82 -10.84 2.63 16.94
CA ARG A 82 -12.00 2.44 16.06
C ARG A 82 -12.65 1.06 16.24
N SER A 83 -11.85 0.01 16.43
CA SER A 83 -12.32 -1.37 16.64
C SER A 83 -13.23 -1.52 17.87
N LYS A 84 -13.01 -0.69 18.89
CA LYS A 84 -13.75 -0.71 20.16
C LYS A 84 -15.06 0.05 20.12
N THR A 85 -15.30 0.86 19.08
CA THR A 85 -16.54 1.65 18.96
C THR A 85 -17.78 0.74 18.89
N PRO A 86 -18.92 1.14 19.49
CA PRO A 86 -20.15 0.36 19.45
C PRO A 86 -20.57 0.01 18.01
N LYS A 87 -20.49 0.99 17.10
CA LYS A 87 -20.77 0.81 15.67
C LYS A 87 -19.95 -0.32 15.05
N ARG A 88 -18.64 -0.37 15.32
CA ARG A 88 -17.75 -1.39 14.76
C ARG A 88 -18.04 -2.78 15.34
N LYS A 89 -18.38 -2.87 16.63
CA LYS A 89 -18.82 -4.12 17.27
C LYS A 89 -20.12 -4.65 16.66
N ILE A 90 -21.12 -3.80 16.45
CA ILE A 90 -22.39 -4.17 15.80
C ILE A 90 -22.13 -4.67 14.38
N LEU A 91 -21.33 -3.94 13.59
CA LEU A 91 -20.99 -4.38 12.23
C LEU A 91 -20.26 -5.74 12.20
N ALA A 92 -19.36 -5.98 13.15
CA ALA A 92 -18.68 -7.28 13.28
C ALA A 92 -19.66 -8.41 13.61
N MET A 93 -20.60 -8.17 14.53
CA MET A 93 -21.66 -9.12 14.88
C MET A 93 -22.57 -9.44 13.69
N VAL A 94 -23.04 -8.43 12.97
CA VAL A 94 -23.87 -8.61 11.77
C VAL A 94 -23.10 -9.41 10.71
N SER A 95 -21.82 -9.09 10.47
CA SER A 95 -20.98 -9.82 9.52
C SER A 95 -20.80 -11.30 9.93
N LEU A 96 -20.68 -11.58 11.23
CA LEU A 96 -20.60 -12.95 11.75
C LEU A 96 -21.90 -13.72 11.51
N GLN A 97 -23.05 -13.10 11.79
CA GLN A 97 -24.36 -13.70 11.58
C GLN A 97 -24.60 -14.02 10.10
N GLN A 98 -24.28 -13.07 9.20
CA GLN A 98 -24.35 -13.30 7.76
C GLN A 98 -23.45 -14.45 7.30
N ARG A 99 -22.26 -14.60 7.90
CA ARG A 99 -21.36 -15.72 7.60
C ARG A 99 -21.95 -17.06 8.02
N ARG A 100 -22.52 -17.15 9.23
CA ARG A 100 -23.18 -18.36 9.74
C ARG A 100 -24.38 -18.75 8.88
N ALA A 101 -25.26 -17.80 8.58
CA ALA A 101 -26.43 -18.04 7.74
C ALA A 101 -26.05 -18.56 6.34
N ARG A 102 -24.97 -18.02 5.75
CA ARG A 102 -24.43 -18.51 4.47
C ARG A 102 -23.90 -19.93 4.57
N GLN A 103 -23.13 -20.23 5.62
CA GLN A 103 -22.62 -21.58 5.84
C GLN A 103 -23.77 -22.59 5.91
N ILE A 104 -24.78 -22.32 6.76
CA ILE A 104 -25.98 -23.15 6.88
C ILE A 104 -26.66 -23.33 5.53
N LYS A 105 -26.86 -22.24 4.76
CA LYS A 105 -27.50 -22.31 3.44
C LYS A 105 -26.70 -23.16 2.43
N SER A 106 -25.38 -23.12 2.51
CA SER A 106 -24.49 -23.89 1.63
C SER A 106 -24.24 -25.32 2.10
N THR A 107 -24.57 -25.65 3.35
CA THR A 107 -24.43 -27.00 3.90
C THR A 107 -25.54 -27.88 3.33
N PRO A 108 -25.21 -28.96 2.61
CA PRO A 108 -26.22 -29.86 2.06
C PRO A 108 -26.94 -30.64 3.16
N LYS A 109 -28.16 -31.12 2.88
CA LYS A 109 -28.95 -31.91 3.84
C LYS A 109 -28.27 -33.22 4.26
N TRP A 110 -27.46 -33.79 3.37
CA TRP A 110 -26.68 -35.01 3.59
C TRP A 110 -25.30 -34.74 4.23
N PHE A 111 -25.06 -33.53 4.72
CA PHE A 111 -23.84 -33.25 5.47
C PHE A 111 -23.79 -34.09 6.76
N ASP A 112 -22.72 -34.85 6.95
CA ASP A 112 -22.68 -35.89 7.96
C ASP A 112 -21.39 -35.88 8.82
N GLU A 113 -21.11 -37.01 9.47
CA GLU A 113 -19.91 -37.18 10.29
C GLU A 113 -18.62 -37.28 9.48
N PHE A 114 -18.69 -37.83 8.26
CA PHE A 114 -17.54 -37.90 7.37
C PHE A 114 -17.11 -36.50 6.93
N ASP A 115 -18.06 -35.62 6.61
CA ASP A 115 -17.75 -34.21 6.35
C ASP A 115 -17.03 -33.56 7.55
N LYS A 116 -17.55 -33.76 8.76
CA LYS A 116 -16.91 -33.21 9.99
C LYS A 116 -15.50 -33.77 10.19
N PHE A 117 -15.29 -35.06 9.90
CA PHE A 117 -13.98 -35.70 9.96
C PHE A 117 -13.01 -35.06 8.95
N VAL A 118 -13.43 -34.86 7.70
CA VAL A 118 -12.58 -34.24 6.67
C VAL A 118 -12.19 -32.80 7.04
N ILE A 119 -13.07 -32.01 7.67
CA ILE A 119 -12.70 -30.68 8.18
C ILE A 119 -11.54 -30.79 9.16
N LYS A 120 -11.65 -31.68 10.16
CA LYS A 120 -10.66 -31.86 11.22
C LYS A 120 -9.31 -32.27 10.65
N GLU A 121 -9.31 -33.28 9.77
CA GLU A 121 -8.11 -33.76 9.10
C GLU A 121 -7.46 -32.68 8.23
N ALA A 122 -8.27 -31.93 7.47
CA ALA A 122 -7.75 -30.86 6.63
C ALA A 122 -7.16 -29.69 7.46
N MET A 123 -7.74 -29.37 8.62
CA MET A 123 -7.16 -28.40 9.55
C MET A 123 -5.84 -28.90 10.16
N SER A 124 -5.77 -30.17 10.55
CA SER A 124 -4.53 -30.81 11.03
C SER A 124 -3.44 -30.78 9.96
N LEU A 125 -3.79 -31.13 8.72
CA LEU A 125 -2.87 -31.07 7.58
C LEU A 125 -2.38 -29.65 7.32
N ALA A 126 -3.24 -28.63 7.42
CA ALA A 126 -2.84 -27.24 7.28
C ALA A 126 -1.82 -26.82 8.35
N ALA A 127 -2.01 -27.25 9.61
CA ALA A 127 -1.05 -27.00 10.68
C ALA A 127 0.30 -27.68 10.40
N LYS A 128 0.28 -28.96 10.01
CA LYS A 128 1.49 -29.74 9.68
C LYS A 128 2.25 -29.13 8.50
N ARG A 129 1.55 -28.69 7.46
CA ARG A 129 2.19 -28.00 6.32
C ARG A 129 2.80 -26.66 6.72
N LYS A 130 2.18 -25.92 7.64
CA LYS A 130 2.77 -24.68 8.16
C LYS A 130 4.08 -24.94 8.89
N GLU A 131 4.14 -25.98 9.71
CA GLU A 131 5.36 -26.40 10.39
C GLU A 131 6.47 -26.76 9.40
N LEU A 132 6.16 -27.56 8.38
CA LEU A 132 7.14 -28.02 7.38
C LEU A 132 7.62 -26.92 6.42
N THR A 133 6.76 -25.97 6.07
CA THR A 133 7.05 -25.00 4.99
C THR A 133 7.37 -23.59 5.49
N GLY A 134 7.12 -23.30 6.76
CA GLY A 134 7.35 -21.98 7.35
C GLY A 134 6.33 -20.90 6.97
N PHE A 135 5.35 -21.19 6.10
CA PHE A 135 4.28 -20.25 5.74
C PHE A 135 2.89 -20.84 6.01
N SER A 136 1.87 -19.99 6.09
CA SER A 136 0.53 -20.40 6.54
C SER A 136 -0.25 -21.14 5.45
N TRP A 137 -1.01 -22.16 5.84
CA TRP A 137 -1.95 -22.90 5.00
C TRP A 137 -3.37 -22.77 5.56
N HIS A 138 -4.37 -22.75 4.68
CA HIS A 138 -5.79 -22.62 5.05
C HIS A 138 -6.62 -23.76 4.46
N LEU A 139 -7.71 -24.12 5.16
CA LEU A 139 -8.83 -24.85 4.57
C LEU A 139 -9.63 -23.89 3.69
N ASP A 140 -9.68 -24.15 2.40
CA ASP A 140 -10.34 -23.33 1.38
C ASP A 140 -11.49 -24.08 0.72
N HIS A 141 -12.50 -23.35 0.25
CA HIS A 141 -13.56 -23.88 -0.59
C HIS A 141 -13.15 -23.82 -2.06
N ILE A 142 -12.94 -24.95 -2.75
CA ILE A 142 -12.53 -24.99 -4.17
C ILE A 142 -13.44 -24.09 -5.02
N VAL A 143 -14.74 -24.29 -4.90
CA VAL A 143 -15.80 -23.43 -5.43
C VAL A 143 -16.27 -22.49 -4.31
N PRO A 144 -16.19 -21.16 -4.48
CA PRO A 144 -16.51 -20.23 -3.40
C PRO A 144 -17.99 -20.34 -2.99
N VAL A 145 -18.28 -20.38 -1.70
CA VAL A 145 -19.67 -20.37 -1.19
C VAL A 145 -20.39 -19.02 -1.45
N ARG A 146 -19.64 -17.97 -1.79
CA ARG A 146 -20.14 -16.61 -2.08
C ARG A 146 -19.60 -16.06 -3.40
N GLY A 147 -19.42 -16.93 -4.40
CA GLY A 147 -19.07 -16.47 -5.75
C GLY A 147 -20.21 -15.67 -6.38
N LYS A 148 -19.86 -14.72 -7.26
CA LYS A 148 -20.84 -13.92 -8.00
C LYS A 148 -21.55 -14.73 -9.08
N THR A 149 -20.80 -15.63 -9.74
CA THR A 149 -21.24 -16.42 -10.89
C THR A 149 -21.59 -17.85 -10.51
N VAL A 150 -20.79 -18.47 -9.64
CA VAL A 150 -20.97 -19.85 -9.17
C VAL A 150 -20.83 -19.89 -7.66
N CYS A 151 -21.72 -20.63 -6.98
CA CYS A 151 -21.60 -20.91 -5.55
C CYS A 151 -21.44 -22.41 -5.27
N GLY A 152 -20.46 -22.75 -4.43
CA GLY A 152 -20.21 -24.13 -4.00
C GLY A 152 -20.95 -24.52 -2.72
N LEU A 153 -21.04 -25.83 -2.47
CA LEU A 153 -21.57 -26.41 -1.23
C LEU A 153 -20.51 -26.45 -0.12
N HIS A 154 -20.94 -26.41 1.14
CA HIS A 154 -20.07 -26.57 2.30
C HIS A 154 -19.99 -28.06 2.69
N TRP A 155 -19.18 -28.81 1.94
CA TRP A 155 -19.00 -30.26 2.11
C TRP A 155 -17.61 -30.72 1.65
N HIS A 156 -17.25 -31.95 1.99
CA HIS A 156 -15.91 -32.52 1.88
C HIS A 156 -15.31 -32.45 0.47
N LYS A 157 -16.09 -32.68 -0.59
CA LYS A 157 -15.57 -32.60 -1.97
C LYS A 157 -15.30 -31.18 -2.45
N ASN A 158 -15.77 -30.16 -1.72
CA ASN A 158 -15.51 -28.77 -2.05
C ASN A 158 -14.41 -28.14 -1.19
N TRP A 159 -13.63 -28.93 -0.44
CA TRP A 159 -12.53 -28.42 0.35
C TRP A 159 -11.16 -28.78 -0.21
N GLN A 160 -10.22 -27.86 -0.02
CA GLN A 160 -8.80 -28.08 -0.29
C GLN A 160 -7.94 -27.41 0.78
N VAL A 161 -6.78 -28.00 1.08
CA VAL A 161 -5.75 -27.36 1.90
C VAL A 161 -4.79 -26.62 0.97
N ALA A 162 -4.80 -25.29 1.02
CA ALA A 162 -4.05 -24.44 0.10
C ALA A 162 -3.20 -23.39 0.83
N PRO A 163 -2.11 -22.88 0.21
CA PRO A 163 -1.33 -21.78 0.78
C PRO A 163 -2.22 -20.57 1.09
N ALA A 164 -2.01 -19.94 2.24
CA ALA A 164 -2.83 -18.82 2.70
C ALA A 164 -2.84 -17.66 1.69
N ASP A 165 -1.72 -17.39 1.04
CA ASP A 165 -1.61 -16.28 0.09
C ASP A 165 -2.34 -16.57 -1.23
N TYR A 166 -2.33 -17.83 -1.68
CA TYR A 166 -3.19 -18.27 -2.78
C TYR A 166 -4.68 -18.10 -2.43
N ASN A 167 -5.11 -18.59 -1.26
CA ASN A 167 -6.51 -18.49 -0.83
C ASN A 167 -6.97 -17.01 -0.72
N LYS A 168 -6.14 -16.14 -0.12
CA LYS A 168 -6.43 -14.68 -0.04
C LYS A 168 -6.56 -14.05 -1.44
N THR A 169 -5.70 -14.43 -2.37
CA THR A 169 -5.71 -13.91 -3.76
C THR A 169 -6.93 -14.37 -4.53
N LYS A 170 -7.31 -15.65 -4.37
CA LYS A 170 -8.52 -16.24 -4.96
C LYS A 170 -9.79 -15.56 -4.43
N GLY A 171 -9.90 -15.39 -3.12
CA GLY A 171 -11.09 -14.82 -2.49
C GLY A 171 -12.38 -15.55 -2.88
N ASN A 172 -13.38 -14.83 -3.39
CA ASN A 172 -14.65 -15.42 -3.84
C ASN A 172 -14.70 -15.70 -5.35
N LYS A 173 -13.54 -15.83 -6.01
CA LYS A 173 -13.48 -16.14 -7.44
C LYS A 173 -13.52 -17.65 -7.64
N PHE A 174 -14.23 -18.10 -8.67
CA PHE A 174 -14.16 -19.49 -9.13
C PHE A 174 -12.81 -19.71 -9.81
N PRO A 175 -12.07 -20.79 -9.52
CA PRO A 175 -10.68 -20.95 -9.96
C PRO A 175 -10.48 -21.29 -11.46
N TYR A 176 -11.52 -21.28 -12.29
CA TYR A 176 -11.45 -21.66 -13.71
C TYR A 176 -11.54 -20.45 -14.67
N PRO A 177 -10.82 -20.44 -15.82
CA PRO A 177 -10.06 -21.54 -16.43
C PRO A 177 -8.52 -21.46 -16.30
N THR A 178 -7.97 -20.74 -15.32
CA THR A 178 -6.52 -20.48 -15.32
C THR A 178 -5.62 -21.66 -14.88
N TYR A 179 -6.16 -22.82 -14.54
CA TYR A 179 -5.36 -23.98 -14.08
C TYR A 179 -5.12 -25.05 -15.15
N PHE A 180 -5.96 -25.13 -16.20
CA PHE A 180 -5.80 -26.11 -17.28
C PHE A 180 -5.17 -25.50 -18.55
N GLU A 181 -5.21 -24.18 -18.71
CA GLU A 181 -4.66 -23.48 -19.89
C GLU A 181 -3.17 -23.08 -19.75
N ARG A 182 -2.52 -23.36 -18.62
CA ARG A 182 -1.10 -23.00 -18.39
C ARG A 182 -0.11 -24.13 -18.63
N ASN A 183 -0.57 -25.31 -19.02
CA ASN A 183 0.26 -26.48 -19.31
C ASN A 183 -0.15 -27.17 -20.62
N VAL A 184 -0.52 -26.38 -21.63
CA VAL A 184 -0.55 -26.82 -23.04
C VAL A 184 0.32 -25.86 -23.84
#